data_AF-A0A091RNF6-F1
#
_entry.id   AF-A0A091RNF6-F1
#
_cell.length_a   1.000
_cell.length_b   1.000
_cell.length_c   1.000
_cell.angle_alpha   90.00
_cell.angle_beta   90.00
_cell.angle_gamma   90.00
#
_symmetry.space_group_name_H-M   'P 1'
#
loop_
_entity.id
_entity.type
_entity.pdbx_description
1 polymer ?
#
loop_
_entity_poly.entity_id
_entity_poly.type
_entity_poly.pdbx_seq_one_letter_code
_entity_poly.pdbx_strand_id
1 'polypeptide(L)'
;GLDPAGPYFEGTPPEVRLDPSDGNFVDIIHSNAAHFPAFGFGMYNTTGHLDFYPNGGTVMPGCTDLNPEMKPSDFEAVIADATFIGGCHHSRSHEYYFQSILHPTGYLGYPCKTYKSFQEGDCFPCTPEECPMMGHYADRFPDKLKRVNQKYFLNTAAEPPFTTWRRKVFLRLSGVKKTRGDINLVFRDTEGNTKEYEIASGVLSQNQLYSKYLDVEINPENTKAIEFLWNKTAFTLLWARLGVETVHIIHGED
;
A
#
# COMPACT_ATOMS: atom_id res chain seq x y z
N GLY A 1 1.05 -2.93 18.38
CA GLY A 1 -0.06 -1.98 18.57
C GLY A 1 -0.84 -1.83 17.29
N LEU A 2 -2.17 -1.82 17.34
CA LEU A 2 -3.04 -1.69 16.15
C LEU A 2 -3.72 -0.33 16.23
N ASP A 3 -3.24 0.60 15.41
CA ASP A 3 -3.59 2.02 15.37
C ASP A 3 -3.74 2.66 16.76
N PRO A 4 -2.66 2.73 17.58
CA PRO A 4 -2.75 3.23 18.95
C PRO A 4 -3.42 4.59 19.01
N ALA A 5 -4.33 4.81 19.97
CA ALA A 5 -5.13 6.04 20.02
C ALA A 5 -4.24 7.30 20.17
N GLY A 6 -4.43 8.28 19.29
CA GLY A 6 -3.72 9.57 19.30
C GLY A 6 -4.20 10.54 20.38
N PRO A 7 -5.51 10.80 20.51
CA PRO A 7 -6.04 11.73 21.52
C PRO A 7 -5.58 11.36 22.94
N TYR A 8 -5.08 12.36 23.68
CA TYR A 8 -4.47 12.22 25.01
C TYR A 8 -3.12 11.46 25.09
N PHE A 9 -2.64 10.82 24.03
CA PHE A 9 -1.39 10.03 24.03
C PHE A 9 -0.30 10.56 23.09
N GLU A 10 -0.67 11.14 21.94
CA GLU A 10 0.27 11.68 20.97
C GLU A 10 1.14 12.78 21.61
N GLY A 11 2.46 12.61 21.54
CA GLY A 11 3.44 13.57 22.06
C GLY A 11 3.60 13.56 23.59
N THR A 12 2.92 12.67 24.31
CA THR A 12 3.15 12.51 25.75
C THR A 12 4.45 11.73 26.04
N PRO A 13 4.98 11.82 27.27
CA PRO A 13 6.14 11.03 27.68
C PRO A 13 5.91 9.51 27.55
N PRO A 14 6.96 8.70 27.30
CA PRO A 14 6.86 7.24 27.18
C PRO A 14 6.10 6.54 28.30
N GLU A 15 6.09 7.08 29.52
CA GLU A 15 5.37 6.49 30.66
C GLU A 15 3.84 6.55 30.53
N VAL A 16 3.32 7.35 29.59
CA VAL A 16 1.88 7.60 29.40
C VAL A 16 1.33 6.89 28.16
N ARG A 17 2.17 6.55 27.19
CA ARG A 17 1.77 6.02 25.88
C ARG A 17 2.52 4.72 25.58
N LEU A 18 2.07 4.00 24.55
CA LEU A 18 2.83 2.86 24.03
C LEU A 18 4.22 3.32 23.55
N ASP A 19 5.24 2.56 23.92
CA ASP A 19 6.64 2.84 23.63
C ASP A 19 7.43 1.55 23.35
N PRO A 20 8.54 1.59 22.59
CA PRO A 20 9.36 0.40 22.34
C PRO A 20 9.87 -0.28 23.61
N SER A 21 10.01 0.46 24.72
CA SER A 21 10.44 -0.09 26.01
C SER A 21 9.41 -0.97 26.73
N ASP A 22 8.15 -0.97 26.29
CA ASP A 22 7.06 -1.73 26.93
C ASP A 22 7.06 -3.24 26.60
N GLY A 23 7.90 -3.66 25.64
CA GLY A 23 8.01 -5.07 25.25
C GLY A 23 9.37 -5.42 24.66
N ASN A 24 9.71 -6.70 24.66
CA ASN A 24 10.94 -7.20 24.03
C ASN A 24 11.00 -6.89 22.52
N PHE A 25 9.83 -6.77 21.90
CA PHE A 25 9.63 -6.34 20.53
C PHE A 25 8.23 -5.72 20.43
N VAL A 26 8.13 -4.58 19.75
CA VAL A 26 6.90 -3.81 19.60
C VAL A 26 6.78 -3.39 18.15
N ASP A 27 5.78 -3.87 17.44
CA ASP A 27 5.45 -3.48 16.08
C ASP A 27 4.09 -2.78 16.02
N ILE A 28 3.97 -1.72 15.23
CA ILE A 28 2.79 -0.86 15.17
C ILE A 28 2.23 -0.83 13.75
N ILE A 29 0.91 -0.91 13.61
CA ILE A 29 0.21 -0.66 12.35
C ILE A 29 -0.57 0.64 12.48
N HIS A 30 -0.23 1.66 11.70
CA HIS A 30 -0.92 2.95 11.63
C HIS A 30 -1.88 2.94 10.44
N SER A 31 -3.18 3.11 10.68
CA SER A 31 -4.20 3.09 9.63
C SER A 31 -5.16 4.28 9.66
N ASN A 32 -5.18 5.05 10.75
CA ASN A 32 -5.88 6.33 10.84
C ASN A 32 -5.04 7.39 11.58
N ALA A 33 -3.75 7.41 11.26
CA ALA A 33 -2.75 8.29 11.85
C ALA A 33 -2.74 9.66 11.15
N ALA A 34 -3.47 10.64 11.68
CA ALA A 34 -3.49 12.00 11.13
C ALA A 34 -2.98 13.04 12.14
N HIS A 35 -2.43 14.14 11.62
CA HIS A 35 -2.07 15.32 12.41
C HIS A 35 -3.05 16.46 12.13
N PHE A 36 -3.32 17.26 13.16
CA PHE A 36 -4.13 18.47 13.07
C PHE A 36 -3.66 19.37 11.90
N PRO A 37 -4.58 19.89 11.04
CA PRO A 37 -6.04 19.97 11.19
C PRO A 37 -6.82 18.74 10.69
N ALA A 38 -6.16 17.76 10.08
CA ALA A 38 -6.81 16.51 9.71
C ALA A 38 -7.05 15.68 10.97
N PHE A 39 -8.26 15.16 11.12
CA PHE A 39 -8.59 14.31 12.25
C PHE A 39 -8.23 12.85 11.96
N GLY A 40 -7.83 12.12 12.99
CA GLY A 40 -7.51 10.70 12.94
C GLY A 40 -7.47 10.17 14.36
N PHE A 41 -7.98 8.97 14.58
CA PHE A 41 -8.00 8.35 15.89
C PHE A 41 -6.65 7.77 16.29
N GLY A 42 -5.78 7.47 15.32
CA GLY A 42 -4.46 6.88 15.55
C GLY A 42 -3.36 7.91 15.81
N MET A 43 -2.36 7.51 16.58
CA MET A 43 -1.08 8.20 16.73
C MET A 43 -0.34 8.25 15.39
N TYR A 44 0.35 9.35 15.12
CA TYR A 44 1.18 9.48 13.90
C TYR A 44 2.66 9.24 14.16
N ASN A 45 3.16 9.70 15.31
CA ASN A 45 4.53 9.44 15.68
C ASN A 45 4.78 7.94 15.88
N THR A 46 5.99 7.54 15.58
CA THR A 46 6.45 6.16 15.77
C THR A 46 6.46 5.82 17.26
N THR A 47 5.98 4.64 17.61
CA THR A 47 5.89 4.12 18.99
C THR A 47 6.40 2.69 19.10
N GLY A 48 6.92 2.11 18.01
CA GLY A 48 7.45 0.76 17.96
C GLY A 48 8.93 0.67 17.63
N HIS A 49 9.40 -0.57 17.64
CA HIS A 49 10.60 -0.96 16.93
C HIS A 49 10.38 -0.86 15.42
N LEU A 50 9.23 -1.36 14.94
CA LEU A 50 8.77 -1.23 13.56
C LEU A 50 7.41 -0.53 13.55
N ASP A 51 7.27 0.49 12.72
CA ASP A 51 6.03 1.25 12.54
C ASP A 51 5.62 1.19 11.06
N PHE A 52 4.54 0.47 10.79
CA PHE A 52 4.01 0.26 9.45
C PHE A 52 2.91 1.28 9.16
N TYR A 53 2.98 1.91 7.99
CA TYR A 53 2.02 2.90 7.51
C TYR A 53 1.42 2.43 6.17
N PRO A 54 0.55 1.39 6.18
CA PRO A 54 -0.14 0.93 4.97
C PRO A 54 -0.89 2.08 4.30
N ASN A 55 -0.74 2.24 3.00
CA ASN A 55 -1.33 3.32 2.19
C ASN A 55 -0.97 4.74 2.69
N GLY A 56 0.16 4.88 3.39
CA GLY A 56 0.59 6.12 4.02
C GLY A 56 0.07 6.33 5.44
N GLY A 57 -0.78 5.43 5.94
CA GLY A 57 -1.21 5.35 7.34
C GLY A 57 -2.39 6.23 7.75
N THR A 58 -2.95 7.02 6.83
CA THR A 58 -4.03 7.99 7.13
C THR A 58 -5.39 7.57 6.57
N VAL A 59 -5.43 7.27 5.28
CA VAL A 59 -6.65 7.01 4.49
C VAL A 59 -6.53 5.65 3.83
N MET A 60 -7.36 4.72 4.28
CA MET A 60 -7.34 3.34 3.81
C MET A 60 -8.30 3.12 2.63
N PRO A 61 -7.89 2.36 1.60
CA PRO A 61 -8.78 1.97 0.51
C PRO A 61 -10.03 1.23 1.01
N GLY A 62 -11.18 1.45 0.35
CA GLY A 62 -12.47 0.83 0.69
C GLY A 62 -13.25 1.50 1.82
N CYS A 63 -12.65 2.46 2.53
CA CYS A 63 -13.34 3.27 3.52
C CYS A 63 -13.95 4.53 2.86
N THR A 64 -15.21 4.81 3.16
CA THR A 64 -16.00 5.93 2.61
C THR A 64 -16.44 6.94 3.67
N ASP A 65 -16.09 6.70 4.92
CA ASP A 65 -16.33 7.61 6.03
C ASP A 65 -15.56 8.91 5.83
N LEU A 66 -16.21 10.02 6.22
CA LEU A 66 -15.59 11.34 6.14
C LEU A 66 -14.46 11.42 7.18
N ASN A 67 -13.35 12.05 6.80
CA ASN A 67 -12.32 12.48 7.73
C ASN A 67 -12.42 14.01 7.89
N PRO A 68 -13.43 14.53 8.60
CA PRO A 68 -13.68 15.97 8.68
C PRO A 68 -12.53 16.71 9.38
N GLU A 69 -12.31 17.97 8.99
CA GLU A 69 -11.53 18.91 9.79
C GLU A 69 -12.28 19.14 11.11
N MET A 70 -11.74 18.65 12.22
CA MET A 70 -12.39 18.72 13.53
C MET A 70 -11.59 19.58 14.50
N LYS A 71 -12.32 20.31 15.37
CA LYS A 71 -11.70 21.00 16.49
C LYS A 71 -11.45 20.02 17.62
N PRO A 72 -10.34 20.17 18.39
CA PRO A 72 -10.06 19.31 19.54
C PRO A 72 -11.18 19.26 20.59
N SER A 73 -12.01 20.31 20.68
CA SER A 73 -13.16 20.41 21.58
C SER A 73 -14.29 19.43 21.30
N ASP A 74 -14.32 18.83 20.11
CA ASP A 74 -15.45 18.03 19.64
C ASP A 74 -15.21 16.53 19.88
N PHE A 75 -14.04 16.15 20.41
CA PHE A 75 -13.59 14.76 20.58
C PHE A 75 -14.59 13.90 21.38
N GLU A 76 -15.06 14.39 22.52
CA GLU A 76 -16.03 13.66 23.37
C GLU A 76 -17.38 13.41 22.65
N ALA A 77 -17.79 14.34 21.78
CA ALA A 77 -18.99 14.17 20.97
C ALA A 77 -18.80 13.15 19.84
N VAL A 78 -17.56 12.97 19.36
CA VAL A 78 -17.20 12.04 18.28
C VAL A 78 -17.03 10.61 18.79
N ILE A 79 -16.44 10.40 19.97
CA ILE A 79 -16.36 9.06 20.57
C ILE A 79 -17.77 8.50 20.84
N ALA A 80 -18.71 9.37 21.21
CA ALA A 80 -20.11 9.00 21.38
C ALA A 80 -20.78 8.52 20.07
N ASP A 81 -20.22 8.86 18.90
CA ASP A 81 -20.70 8.47 17.57
C ASP A 81 -19.59 7.79 16.73
N ALA A 82 -18.67 7.07 17.37
CA ALA A 82 -17.53 6.40 16.74
C ALA A 82 -17.92 5.40 15.63
N THR A 83 -19.20 5.05 15.53
CA THR A 83 -19.79 4.29 14.43
C THR A 83 -19.84 5.03 13.09
N PHE A 84 -19.73 6.36 13.04
CA PHE A 84 -20.02 7.14 11.82
C PHE A 84 -18.83 7.95 11.27
N ILE A 85 -17.79 8.21 12.05
CA ILE A 85 -16.69 9.10 11.66
C ILE A 85 -15.35 8.43 11.96
N GLY A 86 -14.50 8.19 10.95
CA GLY A 86 -13.13 7.66 11.08
C GLY A 86 -13.00 6.19 11.51
N GLY A 87 -14.11 5.54 11.88
CA GLY A 87 -14.12 4.17 12.41
C GLY A 87 -13.64 3.12 11.42
N CYS A 88 -13.89 3.29 10.12
CA CYS A 88 -13.42 2.33 9.11
C CYS A 88 -11.89 2.37 9.01
N HIS A 89 -11.30 3.55 8.85
CA HIS A 89 -9.85 3.72 8.77
C HIS A 89 -9.13 3.20 10.02
N HIS A 90 -9.67 3.47 11.21
CA HIS A 90 -9.10 3.00 12.47
C HIS A 90 -9.17 1.47 12.59
N SER A 91 -10.30 0.88 12.19
CA SER A 91 -10.53 -0.57 12.21
C SER A 91 -9.61 -1.36 11.27
N ARG A 92 -9.15 -0.76 10.17
CA ARG A 92 -8.28 -1.44 9.19
C ARG A 92 -7.01 -2.04 9.79
N SER A 93 -6.46 -1.45 10.85
CA SER A 93 -5.27 -1.99 11.53
C SER A 93 -5.47 -3.43 12.02
N HIS A 94 -6.60 -3.75 12.66
CA HIS A 94 -6.88 -5.10 13.14
C HIS A 94 -7.33 -6.05 12.03
N GLU A 95 -8.01 -5.53 11.00
CA GLU A 95 -8.37 -6.32 9.82
C GLU A 95 -7.13 -6.77 9.04
N TYR A 96 -6.17 -5.86 8.82
CA TYR A 96 -4.89 -6.21 8.18
C TYR A 96 -4.09 -7.19 9.02
N TYR A 97 -4.03 -6.98 10.34
CA TYR A 97 -3.37 -7.94 11.23
C TYR A 97 -4.00 -9.33 11.12
N PHE A 98 -5.33 -9.44 11.16
CA PHE A 98 -6.03 -10.71 11.02
C PHE A 98 -5.71 -11.41 9.68
N GLN A 99 -5.79 -10.68 8.57
CA GLN A 99 -5.50 -11.23 7.25
C GLN A 99 -4.03 -11.60 7.06
N SER A 100 -3.10 -10.90 7.72
CA SER A 100 -1.65 -11.21 7.66
C SER A 100 -1.31 -12.58 8.26
N ILE A 101 -2.15 -13.14 9.13
CA ILE A 101 -2.00 -14.50 9.68
C ILE A 101 -2.10 -15.53 8.56
N LEU A 102 -3.06 -15.32 7.64
CA LEU A 102 -3.39 -16.24 6.55
C LEU A 102 -2.60 -15.95 5.27
N HIS A 103 -2.20 -14.70 5.06
CA HIS A 103 -1.57 -14.24 3.83
C HIS A 103 -0.27 -13.44 4.06
N PRO A 104 0.76 -14.04 4.68
CA PRO A 104 1.98 -13.35 5.11
C PRO A 104 2.68 -12.54 4.01
N THR A 105 2.81 -13.12 2.82
CA THR A 105 3.56 -12.53 1.69
C THR A 105 2.87 -11.31 1.08
N GLY A 106 1.58 -11.09 1.37
CA GLY A 106 0.81 -9.97 0.82
C GLY A 106 0.97 -8.65 1.58
N TYR A 107 1.86 -8.61 2.57
CA TYR A 107 2.03 -7.51 3.51
C TYR A 107 3.50 -7.08 3.70
N LEU A 108 4.32 -7.21 2.66
CA LEU A 108 5.72 -6.81 2.72
C LEU A 108 5.86 -5.29 2.89
N GLY A 109 6.51 -4.86 3.98
CA GLY A 109 6.74 -3.47 4.32
C GLY A 109 8.11 -2.97 3.88
N TYR A 110 8.15 -1.87 3.15
CA TYR A 110 9.38 -1.29 2.60
C TYR A 110 9.93 -0.19 3.51
N PRO A 111 11.17 -0.30 4.02
CA PRO A 111 11.78 0.75 4.85
C PRO A 111 11.98 1.99 3.99
N CYS A 112 11.28 3.07 4.33
CA CYS A 112 11.32 4.28 3.53
C CYS A 112 11.19 5.53 4.40
N LYS A 113 11.76 6.64 3.95
CA LYS A 113 11.73 7.90 4.73
C LYS A 113 10.32 8.50 4.78
N THR A 114 9.62 8.45 3.66
CA THR A 114 8.27 9.01 3.51
C THR A 114 7.45 8.13 2.58
N TYR A 115 6.12 8.19 2.72
CA TYR A 115 5.21 7.51 1.81
C TYR A 115 5.39 7.98 0.35
N LYS A 116 5.72 9.27 0.14
CA LYS A 116 6.00 9.81 -1.20
C LYS A 116 7.21 9.14 -1.84
N SER A 117 8.33 9.01 -1.13
CA SER A 117 9.52 8.29 -1.61
C SER A 117 9.21 6.82 -1.92
N PHE A 118 8.33 6.19 -1.12
CA PHE A 118 7.84 4.84 -1.41
C PHE A 118 7.05 4.80 -2.72
N GLN A 119 6.13 5.75 -2.94
CA GLN A 119 5.34 5.85 -4.18
C GLN A 119 6.21 6.10 -5.42
N GLU A 120 7.26 6.91 -5.29
CA GLU A 120 8.26 7.17 -6.33
C GLU A 120 9.19 5.96 -6.57
N GLY A 121 9.23 5.04 -5.58
CA GLY A 121 9.91 3.76 -5.67
C GLY A 121 11.38 3.80 -5.29
N ASP A 122 11.79 4.80 -4.51
CA ASP A 122 13.15 4.99 -3.98
C ASP A 122 13.61 3.85 -3.07
N CYS A 123 12.65 3.07 -2.56
CA CYS A 123 12.81 2.05 -1.52
C CYS A 123 12.47 0.65 -2.04
N PHE A 124 12.65 0.40 -3.34
CA PHE A 124 12.34 -0.86 -4.03
C PHE A 124 13.51 -1.29 -4.93
N PRO A 125 13.80 -2.60 -5.10
CA PRO A 125 13.15 -3.76 -4.46
C PRO A 125 13.65 -3.97 -3.03
N CYS A 126 13.27 -5.08 -2.40
CA CYS A 126 13.69 -5.39 -1.05
C CYS A 126 13.60 -6.90 -0.77
N THR A 127 14.70 -7.49 -0.32
CA THR A 127 14.70 -8.91 0.04
C THR A 127 13.91 -9.16 1.33
N PRO A 128 13.40 -10.39 1.57
CA PRO A 128 12.74 -10.75 2.84
C PRO A 128 13.63 -10.58 4.09
N GLU A 129 14.95 -10.51 3.90
CA GLU A 129 15.93 -10.24 4.95
C GLU A 129 16.06 -8.75 5.29
N GLU A 130 15.63 -7.88 4.36
CA GLU A 130 15.66 -6.42 4.47
C GLU A 130 14.28 -5.81 4.75
N CYS A 131 13.20 -6.50 4.37
CA CYS A 131 11.83 -6.05 4.53
C CYS A 131 11.01 -6.95 5.46
N PRO A 132 10.46 -6.39 6.55
CA PRO A 132 9.56 -7.12 7.43
C PRO A 132 8.17 -7.29 6.78
N MET A 133 7.51 -8.41 7.10
CA MET A 133 6.07 -8.56 6.85
C MET A 133 5.30 -7.77 7.91
N MET A 134 4.39 -6.90 7.51
CA MET A 134 3.47 -6.23 8.44
C MET A 134 2.51 -7.25 9.07
N GLY A 135 2.27 -7.13 10.37
CA GLY A 135 1.29 -7.94 11.11
C GLY A 135 1.92 -9.15 11.78
N HIS A 136 1.23 -10.30 11.74
CA HIS A 136 1.51 -11.43 12.63
C HIS A 136 2.95 -11.95 12.59
N TYR A 137 3.62 -11.80 11.45
CA TYR A 137 4.96 -12.34 11.21
C TYR A 137 6.07 -11.27 11.20
N ALA A 138 5.79 -10.05 11.68
CA ALA A 138 6.81 -8.99 11.82
C ALA A 138 7.97 -9.42 12.73
N ASP A 139 7.71 -10.31 13.68
CA ASP A 139 8.69 -10.89 14.59
C ASP A 139 9.73 -11.79 13.89
N ARG A 140 9.47 -12.23 12.66
CA ARG A 140 10.43 -13.02 11.87
C ARG A 140 11.53 -12.18 11.23
N PHE A 141 11.37 -10.87 11.18
CA PHE A 141 12.37 -9.98 10.62
C PHE A 141 13.67 -10.04 11.45
N PRO A 142 14.82 -10.41 10.85
CA PRO A 142 16.08 -10.58 11.60
C PRO A 142 16.52 -9.30 12.31
N ASP A 143 16.28 -8.16 11.67
CA ASP A 143 16.79 -6.86 12.10
C ASP A 143 15.79 -6.05 12.94
N LYS A 144 14.73 -6.70 13.42
CA LYS A 144 13.61 -6.06 14.12
C LYS A 144 13.99 -5.29 15.39
N LEU A 145 15.14 -5.56 15.98
CA LEU A 145 15.65 -4.86 17.18
C LEU A 145 16.87 -3.97 16.90
N LYS A 146 17.37 -3.91 15.66
CA LYS A 146 18.59 -3.12 15.36
C LYS A 146 18.37 -1.63 15.49
N ARG A 147 17.14 -1.16 15.26
CA ARG A 147 16.73 0.24 15.29
C ARG A 147 15.31 0.32 15.84
N VAL A 148 15.00 1.44 16.48
CA VAL A 148 13.65 1.78 16.93
C VAL A 148 13.10 2.90 16.05
N ASN A 149 11.77 3.12 16.10
CA ASN A 149 11.09 4.21 15.39
C ASN A 149 11.27 4.14 13.86
N GLN A 150 11.23 2.94 13.31
CA GLN A 150 11.51 2.69 11.90
C GLN A 150 10.22 2.67 11.10
N LYS A 151 10.13 3.54 10.08
CA LYS A 151 8.95 3.63 9.21
C LYS A 151 9.03 2.66 8.04
N TYR A 152 7.98 1.85 7.89
CA TYR A 152 7.78 0.96 6.76
C TYR A 152 6.49 1.33 6.04
N PHE A 153 6.52 1.28 4.72
CA PHE A 153 5.39 1.61 3.87
C PHE A 153 5.05 0.44 2.95
N LEU A 154 3.77 0.27 2.69
CA LEU A 154 3.22 -0.71 1.77
C LEU A 154 1.85 -0.20 1.33
N ASN A 155 1.29 -0.77 0.27
CA ASN A 155 -0.10 -0.53 -0.11
C ASN A 155 -0.91 -1.79 0.14
N THR A 156 -2.21 -1.62 0.39
CA THR A 156 -3.17 -2.71 0.54
C THR A 156 -4.34 -2.49 -0.39
N ALA A 157 -5.07 -3.56 -0.72
CA ALA A 157 -6.29 -3.46 -1.52
C ALA A 157 -7.45 -2.89 -0.68
N ALA A 158 -8.57 -2.58 -1.35
CA ALA A 158 -9.78 -2.08 -0.70
C ALA A 158 -10.62 -3.18 -0.04
N GLU A 159 -10.49 -4.42 -0.47
CA GLU A 159 -11.33 -5.55 -0.03
C GLU A 159 -10.47 -6.69 0.50
N PRO A 160 -10.99 -7.52 1.44
CA PRO A 160 -10.29 -8.70 1.92
C PRO A 160 -9.88 -9.61 0.76
N PRO A 161 -8.67 -10.21 0.79
CA PRO A 161 -7.75 -10.24 1.93
C PRO A 161 -6.83 -9.02 2.05
N PHE A 162 -7.08 -7.91 1.33
CA PHE A 162 -6.28 -6.66 1.30
C PHE A 162 -4.83 -6.80 0.82
N THR A 163 -4.40 -8.01 0.49
CA THR A 163 -3.04 -8.32 0.08
C THR A 163 -2.68 -7.61 -1.22
N THR A 164 -1.45 -7.10 -1.28
CA THR A 164 -0.88 -6.69 -2.56
C THR A 164 0.59 -7.12 -2.66
N TRP A 165 1.06 -7.27 -3.89
CA TRP A 165 2.45 -7.56 -4.19
C TRP A 165 3.02 -6.47 -5.09
N ARG A 166 3.93 -5.66 -4.55
CA ARG A 166 4.55 -4.56 -5.29
C ARG A 166 5.47 -5.10 -6.38
N ARG A 167 5.37 -4.53 -7.58
CA ARG A 167 6.21 -4.87 -8.74
C ARG A 167 6.53 -3.61 -9.54
N LYS A 168 7.71 -3.56 -10.17
CA LYS A 168 8.05 -2.54 -11.15
C LYS A 168 7.99 -3.15 -12.55
N VAL A 169 7.09 -2.64 -13.38
CA VAL A 169 6.91 -3.13 -14.76
C VAL A 169 7.56 -2.18 -15.74
N PHE A 170 8.15 -2.74 -16.80
CA PHE A 170 8.71 -2.02 -17.94
C PHE A 170 8.13 -2.59 -19.22
N LEU A 171 7.55 -1.72 -20.06
CA LEU A 171 6.91 -2.10 -21.32
C LEU A 171 7.54 -1.35 -22.48
N ARG A 172 7.89 -2.10 -23.54
CA ARG A 172 8.26 -1.55 -24.84
C ARG A 172 7.20 -1.93 -25.86
N LEU A 173 6.52 -0.95 -26.43
CA LEU A 173 5.43 -1.19 -27.36
C LEU A 173 5.93 -1.72 -28.71
N SER A 174 5.06 -2.40 -29.45
CA SER A 174 5.27 -2.84 -30.84
C SER A 174 4.05 -2.51 -31.71
N GLY A 175 4.22 -2.47 -33.04
CA GLY A 175 3.14 -2.19 -33.98
C GLY A 175 3.13 -0.74 -34.48
N VAL A 176 2.02 -0.01 -34.29
CA VAL A 176 1.92 1.39 -34.76
C VAL A 176 2.90 2.32 -34.03
N LYS A 177 3.61 3.16 -34.80
CA LYS A 177 4.66 4.04 -34.25
C LYS A 177 4.15 5.04 -33.22
N LYS A 178 2.96 5.60 -33.47
CA LYS A 178 2.31 6.60 -32.61
C LYS A 178 0.81 6.43 -32.67
N THR A 179 0.15 6.43 -31.51
CA THR A 179 -1.30 6.29 -31.40
C THR A 179 -1.81 6.97 -30.13
N ARG A 180 -3.12 6.98 -29.92
CA ARG A 180 -3.75 7.45 -28.67
C ARG A 180 -4.56 6.34 -28.03
N GLY A 181 -4.54 6.26 -26.71
CA GLY A 181 -5.27 5.26 -25.93
C GLY A 181 -4.60 4.96 -24.62
N ASP A 182 -5.08 3.89 -23.99
CA ASP A 182 -4.64 3.45 -22.67
C ASP A 182 -4.08 2.04 -22.79
N ILE A 183 -2.91 1.82 -22.20
CA ILE A 183 -2.27 0.51 -22.14
C ILE A 183 -2.33 -0.04 -20.74
N ASN A 184 -2.80 -1.27 -20.62
CA ASN A 184 -3.02 -1.95 -19.37
C ASN A 184 -2.31 -3.31 -19.37
N LEU A 185 -1.97 -3.79 -18.18
CA LEU A 185 -1.63 -5.19 -17.93
C LEU A 185 -2.77 -5.86 -17.18
N VAL A 186 -3.23 -7.00 -17.68
CA VAL A 186 -4.25 -7.82 -17.05
C VAL A 186 -3.59 -9.04 -16.43
N PHE A 187 -3.62 -9.14 -15.11
CA PHE A 187 -3.11 -10.29 -14.37
C PHE A 187 -4.24 -11.30 -14.23
N ARG A 188 -3.98 -12.55 -14.60
CA ARG A 188 -4.93 -13.66 -14.51
C ARG A 188 -4.36 -14.74 -13.60
N ASP A 189 -5.15 -15.20 -12.64
CA ASP A 189 -4.76 -16.32 -11.78
C ASP A 189 -5.12 -17.69 -12.38
N THR A 190 -4.76 -18.75 -11.67
CA THR A 190 -5.05 -20.15 -12.04
C THR A 190 -6.55 -20.49 -12.00
N GLU A 191 -7.36 -19.75 -11.25
CA GLU A 191 -8.81 -19.94 -11.11
C GLU A 191 -9.61 -19.17 -12.17
N GLY A 192 -8.96 -18.25 -12.87
CA GLY A 192 -9.54 -17.44 -13.95
C GLY A 192 -9.93 -16.02 -13.53
N ASN A 193 -9.70 -15.61 -12.28
CA ASN A 193 -9.92 -14.24 -11.84
C ASN A 193 -8.92 -13.30 -12.53
N THR A 194 -9.35 -12.06 -12.77
CA THR A 194 -8.55 -11.06 -13.47
C THR A 194 -8.54 -9.71 -12.78
N LYS A 195 -7.38 -9.05 -12.78
CA LYS A 195 -7.23 -7.64 -12.36
C LYS A 195 -6.45 -6.86 -13.42
N GLU A 196 -6.99 -5.70 -13.79
CA GLU A 196 -6.42 -4.82 -14.81
C GLU A 196 -5.72 -3.62 -14.15
N TYR A 197 -4.52 -3.31 -14.64
CA TYR A 197 -3.71 -2.19 -14.16
C TYR A 197 -3.26 -1.31 -15.32
N GLU A 198 -3.67 -0.05 -15.30
CA GLU A 198 -3.22 0.94 -16.28
C GLU A 198 -1.73 1.23 -16.11
N ILE A 199 -0.98 1.16 -17.22
CA ILE A 199 0.44 1.50 -17.27
C ILE A 199 0.63 2.93 -17.73
N ALA A 200 -0.07 3.33 -18.79
CA ALA A 200 -0.04 4.68 -19.32
C ALA A 200 -1.30 4.98 -20.13
N SER A 201 -1.70 6.25 -20.11
CA SER A 201 -2.81 6.81 -20.89
C SER A 201 -2.32 7.98 -21.74
N GLY A 202 -2.98 8.20 -22.88
CA GLY A 202 -2.77 9.37 -23.73
C GLY A 202 -2.04 9.05 -25.02
N VAL A 203 -1.00 9.82 -25.34
CA VAL A 203 -0.23 9.64 -26.60
C VAL A 203 0.83 8.57 -26.39
N LEU A 204 0.69 7.47 -27.12
CA LEU A 204 1.55 6.30 -27.03
C LEU A 204 2.52 6.26 -28.21
N SER A 205 3.74 5.82 -27.94
CA SER A 205 4.85 5.80 -28.89
C SER A 205 5.66 4.51 -28.74
N GLN A 206 5.97 3.87 -29.85
CA GLN A 206 6.82 2.67 -29.88
C GLN A 206 8.24 2.94 -29.36
N ASN A 207 8.71 4.19 -29.47
CA ASN A 207 10.06 4.59 -29.07
C ASN A 207 10.18 4.92 -27.57
N GLN A 208 9.08 4.89 -26.83
CA GLN A 208 9.06 5.22 -25.41
C GLN A 208 9.13 3.93 -24.57
N LEU A 209 9.95 3.97 -23.53
CA LEU A 209 9.91 2.98 -22.45
C LEU A 209 8.87 3.44 -21.43
N TYR A 210 7.87 2.60 -21.18
CA TYR A 210 6.87 2.84 -20.14
C TYR A 210 7.27 2.07 -18.89
N SER A 211 7.19 2.72 -17.74
CA SER A 211 7.44 2.07 -16.46
C SER A 211 6.46 2.53 -15.40
N LYS A 212 6.01 1.61 -14.55
CA LYS A 212 5.12 1.93 -13.43
C LYS A 212 5.35 0.97 -12.27
N TYR A 213 5.22 1.48 -11.05
CA TYR A 213 5.08 0.64 -9.86
C TYR A 213 3.62 0.24 -9.70
N LEU A 214 3.38 -1.06 -9.54
CA LEU A 214 2.06 -1.65 -9.36
C LEU A 214 2.04 -2.40 -8.04
N ASP A 215 0.97 -2.25 -7.27
CA ASP A 215 0.66 -3.11 -6.13
C ASP A 215 -0.46 -4.05 -6.58
N VAL A 216 -0.09 -5.25 -7.02
CA VAL A 216 -1.03 -6.18 -7.67
C VAL A 216 -1.74 -7.05 -6.64
N GLU A 217 -3.03 -7.32 -6.82
CA GLU A 217 -3.87 -8.08 -5.89
C GLU A 217 -3.84 -9.60 -6.19
N ILE A 218 -3.39 -9.98 -7.38
CA ILE A 218 -3.21 -11.39 -7.75
C ILE A 218 -1.87 -11.87 -7.20
N ASN A 219 -1.91 -12.90 -6.34
CA ASN A 219 -0.73 -13.53 -5.79
C ASN A 219 0.22 -13.98 -6.93
N PRO A 220 1.50 -13.55 -6.93
CA PRO A 220 2.50 -14.01 -7.87
C PRO A 220 2.55 -15.52 -8.07
N GLU A 221 2.46 -16.31 -6.99
CA GLU A 221 2.53 -17.77 -7.02
C GLU A 221 1.36 -18.41 -7.78
N ASN A 222 0.21 -17.73 -7.79
CA ASN A 222 -1.00 -18.18 -8.49
C ASN A 222 -1.18 -17.52 -9.86
N THR A 223 -0.25 -16.68 -10.29
CA THR A 223 -0.37 -15.95 -11.56
C THR A 223 -0.17 -16.91 -12.74
N LYS A 224 -1.23 -17.12 -13.53
CA LYS A 224 -1.21 -17.97 -14.72
C LYS A 224 -0.74 -17.23 -15.96
N ALA A 225 -1.16 -15.97 -16.12
CA ALA A 225 -0.83 -15.17 -17.29
C ALA A 225 -0.84 -13.68 -16.98
N ILE A 226 -0.06 -12.93 -17.75
CA ILE A 226 -0.08 -11.47 -17.79
C ILE A 226 -0.34 -11.07 -19.24
N GLU A 227 -1.49 -10.45 -19.48
CA GLU A 227 -1.99 -10.11 -20.81
C GLU A 227 -1.84 -8.60 -21.04
N PHE A 228 -1.39 -8.21 -22.22
CA PHE A 228 -1.37 -6.80 -22.63
C PHE A 228 -2.71 -6.41 -23.23
N LEU A 229 -3.28 -5.30 -22.77
CA LEU A 229 -4.51 -4.73 -23.29
C LEU A 229 -4.27 -3.29 -23.75
N TRP A 230 -4.78 -2.96 -24.94
CA TRP A 230 -4.79 -1.60 -25.45
C TRP A 230 -6.23 -1.14 -25.72
N ASN A 231 -6.68 -0.16 -24.94
CA ASN A 231 -7.98 0.48 -25.10
C ASN A 231 -7.85 1.66 -26.08
N LYS A 232 -8.53 1.55 -27.22
CA LYS A 232 -8.51 2.56 -28.28
C LYS A 232 -9.40 3.75 -27.92
N THR A 233 -8.93 4.97 -28.14
CA THR A 233 -9.81 6.15 -28.11
C THR A 233 -10.74 6.19 -29.32
N ALA A 234 -11.91 6.84 -29.19
CA ALA A 234 -12.73 7.21 -30.33
C ALA A 234 -11.84 7.92 -31.38
N PHE A 235 -12.00 7.57 -32.67
CA PHE A 235 -11.17 8.03 -33.81
C PHE A 235 -9.81 7.35 -34.00
N THR A 236 -9.45 6.33 -33.23
CA THR A 236 -8.30 5.47 -33.59
C THR A 236 -8.63 4.67 -34.85
N LEU A 237 -7.70 4.62 -35.81
CA LEU A 237 -7.87 3.84 -37.04
C LEU A 237 -8.21 2.38 -36.70
N LEU A 238 -9.29 1.85 -37.29
CA LEU A 238 -9.79 0.49 -36.99
C LEU A 238 -8.72 -0.59 -37.23
N TRP A 239 -7.86 -0.39 -38.23
CA TRP A 239 -6.75 -1.30 -38.58
C TRP A 239 -5.50 -1.13 -37.71
N ALA A 240 -5.42 -0.09 -36.87
CA ALA A 240 -4.26 0.10 -36.00
C ALA A 240 -4.16 -1.07 -35.01
N ARG A 241 -2.95 -1.65 -34.92
CA ARG A 241 -2.58 -2.69 -33.98
C ARG A 241 -1.42 -2.21 -33.12
N LEU A 242 -1.56 -2.39 -31.83
CA LEU A 242 -0.52 -2.14 -30.83
C LEU A 242 -0.32 -3.43 -30.06
N GLY A 243 0.93 -3.78 -29.82
CA GLY A 243 1.33 -4.89 -28.97
C GLY A 243 2.47 -4.46 -28.05
N VAL A 244 3.11 -5.46 -27.46
CA VAL A 244 4.32 -5.27 -26.65
C VAL A 244 5.42 -6.14 -27.22
N GLU A 245 6.59 -5.56 -27.38
CA GLU A 245 7.82 -6.26 -27.76
C GLU A 245 8.42 -6.97 -26.54
N THR A 246 8.53 -6.26 -25.42
CA THR A 246 9.09 -6.77 -24.17
C THR A 246 8.29 -6.29 -22.96
N VAL A 247 7.94 -7.23 -22.08
CA VAL A 247 7.50 -6.95 -20.70
C VAL A 247 8.61 -7.44 -19.78
N HIS A 248 9.18 -6.54 -18.99
CA HIS A 248 10.11 -6.90 -17.91
C HIS A 248 9.49 -6.51 -16.58
N ILE A 249 9.50 -7.42 -15.62
CA ILE A 249 8.89 -7.23 -14.30
C ILE A 249 9.97 -7.51 -13.26
N ILE A 250 10.16 -6.55 -12.36
CA ILE A 250 10.93 -6.73 -11.13
C ILE A 250 9.91 -6.91 -10.01
N HIS A 251 10.04 -7.99 -9.24
CA HIS A 251 9.21 -8.27 -8.07
C HIS A 251 9.77 -7.55 -6.84
N GLY A 252 8.89 -7.32 -5.86
CA GLY A 252 9.29 -6.69 -4.60
C GLY A 252 10.37 -7.44 -3.85
N GLU A 253 10.28 -8.77 -3.87
CA GLU A 253 11.16 -9.69 -3.16
C GLU A 253 12.42 -10.09 -3.96
N ASP A 254 12.61 -9.55 -5.18
CA ASP A 254 13.78 -9.81 -6.05
C ASP A 254 15.09 -9.18 -5.53
#